data_AF-A0AAD3H5Z6-F1
#
_entry.id   AF-A0AAD3H5Z6-F1
#
_cell.length_a   1.000
_cell.length_b   1.000
_cell.length_c   1.000
_cell.angle_alpha   90.00
_cell.angle_beta   90.00
_cell.angle_gamma   90.00
#
_symmetry.space_group_name_H-M   'P 1'
#
loop_
_entity.id
_entity.type
_entity.pdbx_description
1 polymer ?
#
loop_
_entity_poly.entity_id
_entity_poly.type
_entity_poly.pdbx_seq_one_letter_code
_entity_poly.pdbx_strand_id
1 'polypeptide(L)'
;MENPYASTVIWRDPTPEEIEERYERQKIIRDKLPNENRPSIAWLMSFPNSGTSYTMRLVNIDSNMTVATNYPLEAKFGIRYTLYNQSSSEFPPYILHSNLTLPQRYIMTKTHCTGYCTLCPPVKYTNITIQDFLDDCRSSRDSNFGAYDRYAIGRVEKAIHLMRHPIDNIVSNYNLQRKKFLRNNSTSLLEVFTNDQQGFLKMCEASDNQWRKQEKKIFQDNYKDVRKVRCHALIHRWILWHNRAFEVLHTILKIPTLNIWYEDYGVNAKKEREKLFKFLDLEAVFDYVIFESGKTYLDYFTTEERHQIMAFIKTYARPEVWEMVQRYAEDGTAP
;
A
#
# COMPACT_ATOMS: atom_id res chain seq x y z
N MET A 1 15.77 7.54 33.00
CA MET A 1 16.77 7.25 31.96
C MET A 1 16.23 7.81 30.67
N GLU A 2 16.67 9.02 30.30
CA GLU A 2 16.27 9.70 29.07
C GLU A 2 16.98 9.07 27.88
N ASN A 3 16.24 8.85 26.78
CA ASN A 3 16.76 8.25 25.55
C ASN A 3 17.59 9.31 24.78
N PRO A 4 18.92 9.15 24.66
CA PRO A 4 19.79 10.14 24.02
C PRO A 4 19.66 10.19 22.49
N TYR A 5 18.78 9.36 21.89
CA TYR A 5 18.51 9.34 20.44
C TYR A 5 17.16 9.94 20.04
N ALA A 6 16.42 10.54 20.97
CA ALA A 6 15.25 11.35 20.63
C ALA A 6 15.68 12.72 20.10
N SER A 7 16.42 12.77 18.97
CA SER A 7 16.54 14.03 18.22
C SER A 7 15.18 14.31 17.61
N THR A 8 14.43 15.21 18.22
CA THR A 8 13.22 15.78 17.64
C THR A 8 13.63 16.48 16.35
N VAL A 9 13.54 15.77 15.22
CA VAL A 9 13.66 16.41 13.90
C VAL A 9 12.44 17.33 13.81
N ILE A 10 12.64 18.60 14.12
CA ILE A 10 11.64 19.64 13.91
C ILE A 10 11.58 19.86 12.41
N TRP A 11 10.61 19.23 11.77
CA TRP A 11 10.29 19.48 10.38
C TRP A 11 9.74 20.91 10.28
N ARG A 12 10.57 21.86 9.84
CA ARG A 12 10.07 23.17 9.40
C ARG A 12 9.61 23.06 7.95
N ASP A 13 8.52 23.74 7.64
CA ASP A 13 8.11 23.90 6.25
C ASP A 13 9.22 24.64 5.46
N PRO A 14 9.50 24.22 4.22
CA PRO A 14 10.49 24.89 3.38
C PRO A 14 10.05 26.33 3.06
N THR A 15 11.02 27.24 2.94
CA THR A 15 10.72 28.63 2.52
C THR A 15 10.33 28.67 1.03
N PRO A 16 9.64 29.72 0.57
CA PRO A 16 9.35 29.91 -0.85
C PRO A 16 10.59 29.83 -1.75
N GLU A 17 11.73 30.36 -1.31
CA GLU A 17 13.00 30.30 -2.05
C GLU A 17 13.55 28.88 -2.12
N GLU A 18 13.45 28.09 -1.05
CA GLU A 18 13.82 26.66 -1.05
C GLU A 18 12.92 25.84 -1.98
N ILE A 19 11.64 26.23 -2.13
CA ILE A 19 10.71 25.63 -3.08
C ILE A 19 11.11 25.98 -4.52
N GLU A 20 11.41 27.25 -4.80
CA GLU A 20 11.83 27.73 -6.13
C GLU A 20 13.18 27.12 -6.57
N GLU A 21 14.17 27.05 -5.68
CA GLU A 21 15.46 26.43 -5.99
C GLU A 21 15.30 24.93 -6.30
N ARG A 22 14.46 24.23 -5.54
CA ARG A 22 14.10 22.83 -5.83
C ARG A 22 13.43 22.72 -7.20
N TYR A 23 12.53 23.64 -7.53
CA TYR A 23 11.88 23.70 -8.83
C TYR A 23 12.88 23.82 -9.99
N GLU A 24 13.80 24.77 -9.92
CA GLU A 24 14.76 24.99 -11.00
C GLU A 24 15.76 23.82 -11.15
N ARG A 25 16.28 23.26 -10.04
CA ARG A 25 17.12 22.04 -10.10
C ARG A 25 16.42 20.87 -10.79
N GLN A 26 15.10 20.79 -10.65
CA GLN A 26 14.32 19.64 -11.13
C GLN A 26 13.76 19.85 -12.52
N LYS A 27 13.45 21.10 -12.89
CA LYS A 27 13.24 21.50 -14.28
C LYS A 27 14.46 21.13 -15.12
N ILE A 28 15.66 21.36 -14.59
CA ILE A 28 16.91 20.90 -15.19
C ILE A 28 16.94 19.37 -15.36
N ILE A 29 16.58 18.57 -14.34
CA ILE A 29 16.55 17.10 -14.44
C ILE A 29 15.49 16.63 -15.47
N ARG A 30 14.29 17.22 -15.42
CA ARG A 30 13.17 16.92 -16.32
C ARG A 30 13.53 17.23 -17.77
N ASP A 31 14.16 18.36 -18.01
CA ASP A 31 14.43 18.87 -19.35
C ASP A 31 15.75 18.28 -19.91
N LYS A 32 16.66 17.76 -19.06
CA LYS A 32 17.92 17.13 -19.48
C LYS A 32 17.86 15.62 -19.74
N LEU A 33 16.86 14.89 -19.24
CA LEU A 33 16.74 13.46 -19.48
C LEU A 33 15.74 13.17 -20.61
N PRO A 34 16.21 12.72 -21.80
CA PRO A 34 15.35 12.20 -22.85
C PRO A 34 14.41 11.13 -22.28
N ASN A 35 13.19 11.03 -22.80
CA ASN A 35 12.21 10.04 -22.35
C ASN A 35 12.71 8.58 -22.51
N GLU A 36 13.72 8.35 -23.34
CA GLU A 36 14.38 7.06 -23.59
C GLU A 36 15.36 6.68 -22.46
N ASN A 37 15.84 7.65 -21.69
CA ASN A 37 16.81 7.46 -20.60
C ASN A 37 16.15 7.48 -19.21
N ARG A 38 14.81 7.46 -19.14
CA ARG A 38 14.09 7.44 -17.86
C ARG A 38 13.92 6.01 -17.38
N PRO A 39 14.03 5.74 -16.06
CA PRO A 39 13.90 4.39 -15.54
C PRO A 39 12.51 3.83 -15.81
N SER A 40 12.46 2.53 -16.09
CA SER A 40 11.23 1.76 -16.14
C SER A 40 10.60 1.66 -14.74
N ILE A 41 9.29 1.41 -14.69
CA ILE A 41 8.54 1.33 -13.46
C ILE A 41 8.68 -0.08 -12.87
N ALA A 42 9.07 -0.13 -11.60
CA ALA A 42 8.85 -1.28 -10.73
C ALA A 42 7.69 -0.95 -9.79
N TRP A 43 6.54 -1.61 -9.93
CA TRP A 43 5.43 -1.35 -9.02
C TRP A 43 5.73 -1.85 -7.62
N LEU A 44 5.42 -1.05 -6.61
CA LEU A 44 5.23 -1.50 -5.24
C LEU A 44 3.73 -1.62 -5.00
N MET A 45 3.20 -2.83 -5.23
CA MET A 45 1.79 -3.16 -5.08
C MET A 45 1.52 -3.65 -3.67
N SER A 46 0.58 -3.02 -2.98
CA SER A 46 0.10 -3.53 -1.69
C SER A 46 -1.35 -3.17 -1.45
N PHE A 47 -2.05 -3.99 -0.65
CA PHE A 47 -3.26 -3.50 0.01
C PHE A 47 -2.87 -2.29 0.87
N PRO A 48 -3.68 -1.23 0.98
CA PRO A 48 -3.31 -0.05 1.73
C PRO A 48 -2.83 -0.37 3.17
N ASN A 49 -1.87 0.41 3.68
CA ASN A 49 -1.27 0.24 5.01
C ASN A 49 -0.55 -1.11 5.26
N SER A 50 -0.02 -1.75 4.22
CA SER A 50 0.78 -2.98 4.33
C SER A 50 2.28 -2.74 4.54
N GLY A 51 2.69 -1.50 4.85
CA GLY A 51 4.11 -1.17 5.08
C GLY A 51 4.84 -0.48 3.92
N THR A 52 4.12 -0.02 2.89
CA THR A 52 4.73 0.66 1.73
C THR A 52 5.57 1.88 2.11
N SER A 53 5.17 2.65 3.12
CA SER A 53 5.95 3.78 3.61
C SER A 53 7.33 3.36 4.13
N TYR A 54 7.43 2.23 4.83
CA TYR A 54 8.72 1.71 5.29
C TYR A 54 9.55 1.23 4.09
N THR A 55 8.98 0.38 3.22
CA THR A 55 9.69 -0.13 2.02
C THR A 55 10.22 1.01 1.13
N MET A 56 9.41 2.05 0.92
CA MET A 56 9.81 3.24 0.17
C MET A 56 10.93 4.01 0.86
N ARG A 57 10.83 4.21 2.19
CA ARG A 57 11.87 4.88 2.97
C ARG A 57 13.18 4.09 2.96
N LEU A 58 13.11 2.76 3.06
CA LEU A 58 14.27 1.87 2.98
C LEU A 58 15.01 2.05 1.65
N VAL A 59 14.29 1.95 0.53
CA VAL A 59 14.90 2.18 -0.80
C VAL A 59 15.43 3.60 -0.92
N ASN A 60 14.64 4.59 -0.48
CA ASN A 60 15.01 5.99 -0.62
C ASN A 60 16.29 6.37 0.14
N ILE A 61 16.36 5.99 1.43
CA ILE A 61 17.49 6.32 2.29
C ILE A 61 18.69 5.48 1.89
N ASP A 62 18.58 4.16 1.83
CA ASP A 62 19.75 3.29 1.70
C ASP A 62 20.41 3.38 0.33
N SER A 63 19.66 3.67 -0.75
CA SER A 63 20.23 3.87 -2.09
C SER A 63 20.61 5.33 -2.38
N ASN A 64 20.18 6.27 -1.54
CA ASN A 64 20.23 7.71 -1.82
C ASN A 64 19.51 8.13 -3.13
N MET A 65 18.52 7.35 -3.57
CA MET A 65 17.76 7.60 -4.80
C MET A 65 16.30 7.93 -4.47
N THR A 66 15.62 8.64 -5.39
CA THR A 66 14.18 8.88 -5.22
C THR A 66 13.35 7.63 -5.56
N VAL A 67 12.15 7.60 -5.01
CA VAL A 67 11.06 6.69 -5.36
C VAL A 67 9.88 7.50 -5.91
N ALA A 68 8.86 6.83 -6.43
CA ALA A 68 7.66 7.47 -6.96
C ALA A 68 6.37 6.89 -6.38
N THR A 69 5.26 7.59 -6.61
CA THR A 69 3.93 7.22 -6.15
C THR A 69 2.88 7.60 -7.19
N ASN A 70 1.81 6.83 -7.30
CA ASN A 70 0.65 7.25 -8.09
C ASN A 70 -0.26 8.23 -7.34
N TYR A 71 0.06 8.58 -6.08
CA TYR A 71 -0.81 9.37 -5.21
C TYR A 71 -0.27 10.79 -5.02
N PRO A 72 -0.89 11.82 -5.63
CA PRO A 72 -0.34 13.18 -5.68
C PRO A 72 -0.23 13.81 -4.29
N LEU A 73 -1.16 13.48 -3.39
CA LEU A 73 -1.16 13.98 -2.00
C LEU A 73 0.00 13.45 -1.15
N GLU A 74 0.73 12.43 -1.63
CA GLU A 74 1.92 11.92 -0.95
C GLU A 74 3.18 12.68 -1.37
N ALA A 75 3.19 13.31 -2.56
CA ALA A 75 4.22 14.24 -2.99
C ALA A 75 3.97 15.63 -2.34
N LYS A 76 4.19 15.72 -1.03
CA LYS A 76 3.74 16.83 -0.18
C LYS A 76 4.47 18.16 -0.34
N PHE A 77 5.49 18.29 -1.20
CA PHE A 77 6.35 19.47 -1.23
C PHE A 77 5.96 20.52 -2.27
N GLY A 78 4.68 20.89 -2.33
CA GLY A 78 4.16 22.05 -3.09
C GLY A 78 4.20 21.92 -4.61
N ILE A 79 5.08 21.07 -5.15
CA ILE A 79 5.27 20.88 -6.59
C ILE A 79 5.23 19.39 -6.90
N ARG A 80 4.28 19.02 -7.77
CA ARG A 80 4.07 17.65 -8.25
C ARG A 80 4.96 17.41 -9.45
N TYR A 81 6.00 16.60 -9.29
CA TYR A 81 6.89 16.25 -10.40
C TYR A 81 6.51 14.92 -10.99
N THR A 82 6.19 14.91 -12.27
CA THR A 82 5.85 13.70 -13.01
C THR A 82 7.13 13.01 -13.49
N LEU A 83 7.16 11.68 -13.43
CA LEU A 83 8.29 10.90 -13.93
C LEU A 83 8.42 10.99 -15.45
N TYR A 84 7.37 11.33 -16.19
CA TYR A 84 7.38 11.43 -17.65
C TYR A 84 6.95 12.82 -18.11
N ASN A 85 7.66 13.35 -19.11
CA ASN A 85 7.33 14.64 -19.70
C ASN A 85 6.07 14.46 -20.55
N GLN A 86 4.92 14.84 -20.01
CA GLN A 86 3.68 14.96 -20.75
C GLN A 86 3.26 16.43 -20.71
N SER A 87 2.47 16.85 -21.69
CA SER A 87 2.07 18.24 -21.89
C SER A 87 1.34 18.88 -20.70
N SER A 88 0.93 18.10 -19.70
CA SER A 88 0.45 18.59 -18.40
C SER A 88 1.38 18.12 -17.27
N SER A 89 1.53 18.96 -16.25
CA SER A 89 2.30 18.67 -15.02
C SER A 89 1.57 17.74 -14.03
N GLU A 90 0.48 17.09 -14.44
CA GLU A 90 -0.44 16.40 -13.51
C GLU A 90 -0.47 14.87 -13.65
N PHE A 91 0.37 14.28 -14.50
CA PHE A 91 0.37 12.83 -14.76
C PHE A 91 1.17 11.99 -13.74
N PRO A 92 0.63 10.84 -13.26
CA PRO A 92 1.43 9.88 -12.52
C PRO A 92 2.53 9.23 -13.38
N PRO A 93 3.54 8.60 -12.75
CA PRO A 93 3.78 8.62 -11.30
C PRO A 93 4.53 9.90 -10.87
N TYR A 94 4.31 10.30 -9.61
CA TYR A 94 4.92 11.48 -9.00
C TYR A 94 6.18 11.11 -8.23
N ILE A 95 7.27 11.84 -8.45
CA ILE A 95 8.55 11.67 -7.75
C ILE A 95 8.39 12.20 -6.31
N LEU A 96 8.75 11.40 -5.30
CA LEU A 96 8.59 11.80 -3.89
C LEU A 96 9.69 12.74 -3.38
N HIS A 97 10.94 12.50 -3.77
CA HIS A 97 12.11 13.22 -3.28
C HIS A 97 12.91 13.77 -4.45
N SER A 98 12.40 14.86 -4.99
CA SER A 98 12.90 15.42 -6.24
C SER A 98 14.29 16.07 -6.10
N ASN A 99 14.79 16.23 -4.87
CA ASN A 99 16.18 16.61 -4.57
C ASN A 99 17.17 15.44 -4.71
N LEU A 100 16.70 14.20 -4.87
CA LEU A 100 17.53 13.01 -5.06
C LEU A 100 17.56 12.59 -6.53
N THR A 101 18.59 11.82 -6.90
CA THR A 101 18.74 11.31 -8.26
C THR A 101 17.73 10.20 -8.58
N LEU A 102 17.35 10.11 -9.85
CA LEU A 102 16.60 8.97 -10.36
C LEU A 102 17.49 7.73 -10.42
N PRO A 103 16.94 6.53 -10.16
CA PRO A 103 17.65 5.29 -10.43
C PRO A 103 17.88 5.11 -11.93
N GLN A 104 18.93 4.38 -12.29
CA GLN A 104 19.31 4.19 -13.70
C GLN A 104 18.33 3.27 -14.45
N ARG A 105 17.82 2.22 -13.80
CA ARG A 105 17.02 1.17 -14.46
C ARG A 105 15.58 1.14 -14.00
N TYR A 106 15.34 0.99 -12.69
CA TYR A 106 13.99 0.80 -12.15
C TYR A 106 13.68 1.80 -11.05
N ILE A 107 12.58 2.55 -11.21
CA ILE A 107 12.03 3.39 -10.16
C ILE A 107 10.87 2.68 -9.48
N MET A 108 11.05 2.42 -8.18
CA MET A 108 9.99 1.85 -7.36
C MET A 108 8.84 2.86 -7.26
N THR A 109 7.67 2.45 -7.71
CA THR A 109 6.47 3.29 -7.81
C THR A 109 5.34 2.66 -7.02
N LYS A 110 4.90 3.34 -5.96
CA LYS A 110 3.81 2.87 -5.11
C LYS A 110 2.46 2.93 -5.83
N THR A 111 1.72 1.84 -5.73
CA THR A 111 0.33 1.74 -6.16
C THR A 111 -0.48 0.79 -5.27
N HIS A 112 -1.73 1.12 -5.06
CA HIS A 112 -2.74 0.30 -4.37
C HIS A 112 -3.87 -0.10 -5.32
N CYS A 113 -3.82 0.32 -6.59
CA CYS A 113 -4.88 0.06 -7.58
C CYS A 113 -6.28 0.44 -7.06
N THR A 114 -7.33 -0.27 -7.47
CA THR A 114 -8.69 -0.11 -6.94
C THR A 114 -9.12 -1.32 -6.09
N GLY A 115 -10.37 -1.33 -5.62
CA GLY A 115 -10.96 -2.46 -4.89
C GLY A 115 -10.67 -2.49 -3.40
N TYR A 116 -10.00 -1.46 -2.89
CA TYR A 116 -9.98 -1.16 -1.46
C TYR A 116 -10.92 0.01 -1.16
N CYS A 117 -11.65 -0.09 -0.05
CA CYS A 117 -12.42 1.01 0.53
C CYS A 117 -12.89 0.62 1.93
N THR A 118 -13.08 1.62 2.79
CA THR A 118 -13.59 1.43 4.16
C THR A 118 -15.09 1.71 4.16
N LEU A 119 -15.89 0.82 4.77
CA LEU A 119 -17.36 0.97 4.89
C LEU A 119 -18.11 1.12 3.55
N CYS A 120 -17.55 0.61 2.47
CA CYS A 120 -18.17 0.63 1.15
C CYS A 120 -19.02 -0.63 0.88
N PRO A 121 -20.04 -0.53 0.01
CA PRO A 121 -20.86 -1.68 -0.36
C PRO A 121 -20.06 -2.72 -1.15
N PRO A 122 -20.42 -4.02 -1.07
CA PRO A 122 -19.74 -5.10 -1.77
C PRO A 122 -19.46 -4.88 -3.26
N VAL A 123 -20.41 -4.27 -3.96
CA VAL A 123 -20.26 -3.95 -5.39
C VAL A 123 -19.02 -3.12 -5.72
N LYS A 124 -18.48 -2.34 -4.77
CA LYS A 124 -17.26 -1.54 -4.97
C LYS A 124 -15.97 -2.35 -4.93
N TYR A 125 -16.01 -3.62 -4.49
CA TYR A 125 -14.84 -4.48 -4.41
C TYR A 125 -15.06 -5.88 -4.99
N THR A 126 -16.30 -6.29 -5.28
CA THR A 126 -16.63 -7.53 -5.99
C THR A 126 -16.76 -7.33 -7.49
N ASN A 127 -17.36 -6.22 -7.94
CA ASN A 127 -17.68 -5.98 -9.37
C ASN A 127 -16.55 -5.26 -10.12
N ILE A 128 -15.33 -5.32 -9.59
CA ILE A 128 -14.15 -4.76 -10.27
C ILE A 128 -13.62 -5.82 -11.22
N THR A 129 -13.55 -5.47 -12.51
CA THR A 129 -12.90 -6.31 -13.51
C THR A 129 -11.38 -6.27 -13.33
N ILE A 130 -10.67 -7.26 -13.87
CA ILE A 130 -9.20 -7.26 -13.88
C ILE A 130 -8.66 -6.05 -14.65
N GLN A 131 -9.33 -5.64 -15.72
CA GLN A 131 -8.94 -4.46 -16.49
C GLN A 131 -9.12 -3.17 -15.67
N ASP A 132 -10.23 -3.01 -14.93
CA ASP A 132 -10.42 -1.86 -14.04
C ASP A 132 -9.34 -1.81 -12.95
N PHE A 133 -8.99 -2.98 -12.39
CA PHE A 133 -7.93 -3.09 -11.41
C PHE A 133 -6.57 -2.65 -11.99
N LEU A 134 -6.19 -3.20 -13.15
CA LEU A 134 -4.96 -2.87 -13.87
C LEU A 134 -4.90 -1.39 -14.25
N ASP A 135 -6.00 -0.84 -14.75
CA ASP A 135 -6.08 0.56 -15.16
C ASP A 135 -5.93 1.51 -13.98
N ASP A 136 -6.50 1.17 -12.82
CA ASP A 136 -6.34 1.98 -11.62
C ASP A 136 -4.92 1.85 -11.06
N CYS A 137 -4.25 0.69 -11.21
CA CYS A 137 -2.85 0.49 -10.81
C CYS A 137 -1.87 1.46 -11.46
N ARG A 138 -2.22 2.04 -12.62
CA ARG A 138 -1.42 3.01 -13.37
C ARG A 138 -1.96 4.44 -13.34
N SER A 139 -2.99 4.67 -12.53
CA SER A 139 -3.71 5.94 -12.49
C SER A 139 -3.45 6.75 -11.22
N SER A 140 -3.64 8.05 -11.33
CA SER A 140 -3.79 8.97 -10.19
C SER A 140 -5.26 9.34 -10.06
N ARG A 141 -5.78 9.37 -8.84
CA ARG A 141 -7.07 10.00 -8.56
C ARG A 141 -6.81 11.40 -8.04
N ASP A 142 -6.92 12.40 -8.92
CA ASP A 142 -7.12 13.77 -8.45
C ASP A 142 -8.60 13.96 -8.10
N SER A 143 -8.88 14.28 -6.84
CA SER A 143 -10.23 14.53 -6.33
C SER A 143 -10.94 15.70 -7.02
N ASN A 144 -10.19 16.58 -7.68
CA ASN A 144 -10.73 17.82 -8.24
C ASN A 144 -11.04 17.73 -9.74
N PHE A 145 -10.39 16.84 -10.49
CA PHE A 145 -10.45 16.88 -11.96
C PHE A 145 -11.21 15.72 -12.61
N GLY A 146 -11.55 14.66 -11.87
CA GLY A 146 -12.37 13.54 -12.38
C GLY A 146 -11.75 12.73 -13.54
N ALA A 147 -10.67 13.19 -14.14
CA ALA A 147 -9.92 12.52 -15.19
C ALA A 147 -8.91 11.54 -14.57
N TYR A 148 -8.94 10.30 -15.07
CA TYR A 148 -7.92 9.30 -14.75
C TYR A 148 -6.76 9.46 -15.72
N ASP A 149 -5.75 10.20 -15.30
CA ASP A 149 -4.49 10.22 -16.01
C ASP A 149 -3.73 8.92 -15.73
N ARG A 150 -3.20 8.30 -16.81
CA ARG A 150 -2.56 6.98 -16.76
C ARG A 150 -1.30 6.96 -17.61
N TYR A 151 -0.22 6.42 -17.08
CA TYR A 151 0.93 6.10 -17.93
C TYR A 151 0.68 4.83 -18.77
N ALA A 152 1.49 4.67 -19.83
CA ALA A 152 1.46 3.49 -20.68
C ALA A 152 1.91 2.25 -19.91
N ILE A 153 1.16 1.14 -20.06
CA ILE A 153 1.45 -0.10 -19.34
C ILE A 153 2.82 -0.68 -19.71
N GLY A 154 3.30 -0.47 -20.94
CA GLY A 154 4.63 -0.90 -21.38
C GLY A 154 5.80 -0.25 -20.64
N ARG A 155 5.55 0.73 -19.75
CA ARG A 155 6.57 1.29 -18.84
C ARG A 155 6.78 0.42 -17.60
N VAL A 156 5.87 -0.51 -17.32
CA VAL A 156 5.92 -1.37 -16.12
C VAL A 156 6.61 -2.67 -16.50
N GLU A 157 7.77 -2.90 -15.91
CA GLU A 157 8.60 -4.06 -16.23
C GLU A 157 8.79 -5.01 -15.07
N LYS A 158 8.59 -4.55 -13.83
CA LYS A 158 8.75 -5.35 -12.61
C LYS A 158 7.65 -5.01 -11.60
N ALA A 159 7.41 -5.92 -10.67
CA ALA A 159 6.53 -5.66 -9.55
C ALA A 159 7.07 -6.23 -8.24
N ILE A 160 6.71 -5.59 -7.15
CA ILE A 160 6.89 -6.02 -5.78
C ILE A 160 5.48 -6.19 -5.22
N HIS A 161 5.12 -7.41 -4.85
CA HIS A 161 3.86 -7.69 -4.17
C HIS A 161 4.12 -7.73 -2.67
N LEU A 162 3.78 -6.65 -1.98
CA LEU A 162 3.96 -6.53 -0.54
C LEU A 162 2.75 -7.11 0.20
N MET A 163 3.01 -8.18 0.94
CA MET A 163 2.09 -8.86 1.84
C MET A 163 2.31 -8.37 3.27
N ARG A 164 1.24 -8.32 4.05
CA ARG A 164 1.26 -8.11 5.50
C ARG A 164 0.28 -9.08 6.13
N HIS A 165 0.48 -9.44 7.39
CA HIS A 165 -0.47 -10.25 8.13
C HIS A 165 -1.90 -9.67 7.99
N PRO A 166 -2.90 -10.46 7.56
CA PRO A 166 -4.22 -9.96 7.18
C PRO A 166 -4.92 -9.21 8.34
N ILE A 167 -4.84 -9.75 9.56
CA ILE A 167 -5.38 -9.11 10.77
C ILE A 167 -4.72 -7.75 11.01
N ASP A 168 -3.39 -7.70 11.09
CA ASP A 168 -2.65 -6.45 11.31
C ASP A 168 -2.92 -5.41 10.23
N ASN A 169 -3.12 -5.87 9.00
CA ASN A 169 -3.38 -4.99 7.88
C ASN A 169 -4.79 -4.38 7.95
N ILE A 170 -5.84 -5.14 8.28
CA ILE A 170 -7.19 -4.56 8.43
C ILE A 170 -7.29 -3.62 9.63
N VAL A 171 -6.58 -3.91 10.74
CA VAL A 171 -6.53 -3.02 11.92
C VAL A 171 -5.71 -1.76 11.61
N SER A 172 -4.61 -1.88 10.85
CA SER A 172 -3.86 -0.71 10.40
C SER A 172 -4.67 0.20 9.46
N ASN A 173 -5.51 -0.39 8.60
CA ASN A 173 -6.45 0.36 7.76
C ASN A 173 -7.52 1.09 8.58
N TYR A 174 -8.01 0.45 9.65
CA TYR A 174 -8.89 1.10 10.61
C TYR A 174 -8.24 2.35 11.21
N ASN A 175 -7.01 2.23 11.69
CA ASN A 175 -6.28 3.35 12.28
C ASN A 175 -6.09 4.50 11.27
N LEU A 176 -5.82 4.19 9.99
CA LEU A 176 -5.77 5.23 8.94
C LEU A 176 -7.14 5.88 8.74
N GLN A 177 -8.22 5.10 8.71
CA GLN A 177 -9.57 5.64 8.56
C GLN A 177 -9.94 6.56 9.72
N ARG A 178 -9.59 6.17 10.95
CA ARG A 178 -9.82 7.01 12.14
C ARG A 178 -9.04 8.33 12.06
N LYS A 179 -7.80 8.32 11.56
CA LYS A 179 -7.05 9.56 11.27
C LYS A 179 -7.74 10.44 10.22
N LYS A 180 -8.52 9.87 9.29
CA LYS A 180 -9.35 10.65 8.36
C LYS A 180 -10.55 11.26 9.08
N PHE A 181 -11.23 10.51 9.94
CA PHE A 181 -12.32 11.04 10.78
C PHE A 181 -11.85 12.21 11.63
N LEU A 182 -10.66 12.11 12.23
CA LEU A 182 -10.05 13.19 13.00
C LEU A 182 -9.80 14.43 12.14
N ARG A 183 -9.16 14.28 10.97
CA ARG A 183 -8.91 15.41 10.05
C ARG A 183 -10.18 16.07 9.52
N ASN A 184 -11.26 15.31 9.41
CA ASN A 184 -12.56 15.79 8.92
C ASN A 184 -13.49 16.25 10.07
N ASN A 185 -12.99 16.38 11.30
CA ASN A 185 -13.78 16.76 12.48
C ASN A 185 -15.08 15.93 12.66
N SER A 186 -15.04 14.65 12.32
CA SER A 186 -16.20 13.75 12.42
C SER A 186 -16.38 13.21 13.84
N THR A 187 -16.74 14.10 14.78
CA THR A 187 -16.81 13.82 16.23
C THR A 187 -17.67 12.60 16.57
N SER A 188 -18.87 12.50 16.00
CA SER A 188 -19.78 11.37 16.22
C SER A 188 -19.18 10.02 15.80
N LEU A 189 -18.41 9.98 14.71
CA LEU A 189 -17.71 8.76 14.28
C LEU A 189 -16.53 8.43 15.19
N LEU A 190 -15.84 9.43 15.75
CA LEU A 190 -14.72 9.23 16.68
C LEU A 190 -15.17 8.71 18.04
N GLU A 191 -16.39 9.04 18.48
CA GLU A 191 -17.02 8.52 19.69
C GLU A 191 -17.41 7.04 19.53
N VAL A 192 -17.93 6.66 18.36
CA VAL A 192 -18.30 5.26 18.07
C VAL A 192 -17.05 4.41 17.82
N PHE A 193 -16.10 4.93 17.04
CA PHE A 193 -14.89 4.25 16.61
C PHE A 193 -13.66 4.76 17.39
N THR A 194 -13.56 4.34 18.65
CA THR A 194 -12.48 4.67 19.60
C THR A 194 -11.10 4.14 19.18
N ASN A 195 -10.00 4.72 19.66
CA ASN A 195 -8.65 4.35 19.23
C ASN A 195 -8.12 3.05 19.86
N ASP A 196 -8.95 2.02 19.93
CA ASP A 196 -8.70 0.78 20.66
C ASP A 196 -9.36 -0.41 19.95
N GLN A 197 -9.24 -1.59 20.56
CA GLN A 197 -9.85 -2.82 20.09
C GLN A 197 -11.38 -2.69 19.96
N GLN A 198 -12.06 -2.07 20.92
CA GLN A 198 -13.52 -1.97 20.91
C GLN A 198 -14.01 -1.11 19.74
N GLY A 199 -13.35 0.01 19.48
CA GLY A 199 -13.66 0.88 18.35
C GLY A 199 -13.46 0.19 17.00
N PHE A 200 -12.42 -0.62 16.87
CA PHE A 200 -12.20 -1.45 15.68
C PHE A 200 -13.31 -2.50 15.50
N LEU A 201 -13.65 -3.23 16.56
CA LEU A 201 -14.66 -4.30 16.50
C LEU A 201 -16.05 -3.75 16.16
N LYS A 202 -16.39 -2.54 16.64
CA LYS A 202 -17.59 -1.80 16.22
C LYS A 202 -17.57 -1.46 14.72
N MET A 203 -16.42 -1.09 14.17
CA MET A 203 -16.30 -0.86 12.72
C MET A 203 -16.49 -2.16 11.92
N CYS A 204 -15.93 -3.28 12.41
CA CYS A 204 -16.17 -4.57 11.78
C CYS A 204 -17.66 -4.91 11.75
N GLU A 205 -18.34 -4.79 12.90
CA GLU A 205 -19.76 -5.06 12.99
C GLU A 205 -20.58 -4.17 12.05
N ALA A 206 -20.26 -2.87 12.00
CA ALA A 206 -20.89 -1.94 11.07
C ALA A 206 -20.68 -2.37 9.61
N SER A 207 -19.45 -2.71 9.23
CA SER A 207 -19.13 -3.16 7.87
C SER A 207 -19.84 -4.46 7.49
N ASP A 208 -19.87 -5.43 8.40
CA ASP A 208 -20.47 -6.75 8.19
C ASP A 208 -22.02 -6.64 8.13
N ASN A 209 -22.62 -5.70 8.86
CA ASN A 209 -24.08 -5.59 8.97
C ASN A 209 -24.72 -4.65 7.94
N GLN A 210 -23.99 -3.64 7.46
CA GLN A 210 -24.56 -2.61 6.58
C GLN A 210 -25.03 -3.17 5.23
N TRP A 211 -24.43 -4.25 4.74
CA TRP A 211 -24.61 -4.73 3.36
C TRP A 211 -25.09 -6.18 3.23
N ARG A 212 -25.77 -6.68 4.28
CA ARG A 212 -26.28 -8.08 4.36
C ARG A 212 -27.02 -8.55 3.11
N LYS A 213 -27.85 -7.68 2.51
CA LYS A 213 -28.61 -8.03 1.30
C LYS A 213 -27.72 -8.27 0.08
N GLN A 214 -26.64 -7.50 -0.09
CA GLN A 214 -25.69 -7.72 -1.18
C GLN A 214 -24.80 -8.94 -0.89
N GLU A 215 -24.32 -9.08 0.34
CA GLU A 215 -23.47 -10.21 0.73
C GLU A 215 -24.17 -11.56 0.60
N LYS A 216 -25.47 -11.65 0.93
CA LYS A 216 -26.25 -12.87 0.71
C LYS A 216 -26.26 -13.30 -0.75
N LYS A 217 -26.22 -12.34 -1.71
CA LYS A 217 -26.12 -12.67 -3.14
C LYS A 217 -24.73 -13.14 -3.55
N ILE A 218 -23.69 -12.62 -2.89
CA ILE A 218 -22.30 -12.96 -3.18
C ILE A 218 -21.94 -14.33 -2.63
N PHE A 219 -22.26 -14.58 -1.37
CA PHE A 219 -21.89 -15.83 -0.67
C PHE A 219 -22.92 -16.94 -0.83
N GLN A 220 -24.13 -16.62 -1.31
CA GLN A 220 -25.20 -17.59 -1.59
C GLN A 220 -25.42 -18.55 -0.41
N ASP A 221 -25.28 -19.86 -0.61
CA ASP A 221 -25.51 -20.89 0.40
C ASP A 221 -24.53 -20.80 1.58
N ASN A 222 -23.31 -20.30 1.34
CA ASN A 222 -22.28 -20.15 2.36
C ASN A 222 -22.51 -18.93 3.27
N TYR A 223 -23.48 -18.06 2.97
CA TYR A 223 -23.70 -16.81 3.70
C TYR A 223 -23.83 -17.01 5.23
N LYS A 224 -24.48 -18.09 5.67
CA LYS A 224 -24.61 -18.38 7.11
C LYS A 224 -23.27 -18.66 7.79
N ASP A 225 -22.35 -19.34 7.10
CA ASP A 225 -21.03 -19.67 7.65
C ASP A 225 -20.08 -18.49 7.60
N VAL A 226 -20.11 -17.72 6.51
CA VAL A 226 -19.35 -16.46 6.40
C VAL A 226 -19.69 -15.51 7.55
N ARG A 227 -20.97 -15.45 7.94
CA ARG A 227 -21.46 -14.59 9.03
C ARG A 227 -20.93 -14.98 10.42
N LYS A 228 -20.36 -16.18 10.58
CA LYS A 228 -19.70 -16.59 11.82
C LYS A 228 -18.30 -15.97 11.95
N VAL A 229 -17.68 -15.62 10.83
CA VAL A 229 -16.34 -15.05 10.78
C VAL A 229 -16.43 -13.55 11.09
N ARG A 230 -15.77 -13.13 12.16
CA ARG A 230 -15.74 -11.72 12.56
C ARG A 230 -14.97 -10.88 11.55
N CYS A 231 -15.48 -9.69 11.22
CA CYS A 231 -14.86 -8.78 10.25
C CYS A 231 -14.76 -9.34 8.82
N HIS A 232 -15.60 -10.31 8.45
CA HIS A 232 -15.50 -10.98 7.14
C HIS A 232 -15.59 -10.01 5.96
N ALA A 233 -16.34 -8.91 6.07
CA ALA A 233 -16.40 -7.92 5.00
C ALA A 233 -15.04 -7.22 4.77
N LEU A 234 -14.25 -6.98 5.82
CA LEU A 234 -12.91 -6.39 5.71
C LEU A 234 -11.90 -7.42 5.20
N ILE A 235 -11.96 -8.66 5.69
CA ILE A 235 -11.09 -9.74 5.26
C ILE A 235 -11.36 -10.11 3.79
N HIS A 236 -12.62 -10.18 3.36
CA HIS A 236 -12.97 -10.49 1.98
C HIS A 236 -12.46 -9.43 1.00
N ARG A 237 -12.50 -8.15 1.36
CA ARG A 237 -11.88 -7.06 0.57
C ARG A 237 -10.38 -7.28 0.40
N TRP A 238 -9.70 -7.64 1.49
CA TRP A 238 -8.28 -7.93 1.48
C TRP A 238 -7.96 -9.11 0.55
N ILE A 239 -8.69 -10.22 0.68
CA ILE A 239 -8.56 -11.41 -0.18
C ILE A 239 -8.73 -11.04 -1.66
N LEU A 240 -9.83 -10.37 -1.99
CA LEU A 240 -10.16 -10.04 -3.37
C LEU A 240 -9.17 -9.06 -4.00
N TRP A 241 -8.54 -8.18 -3.21
CA TRP A 241 -7.47 -7.32 -3.69
C TRP A 241 -6.21 -8.13 -4.04
N HIS A 242 -5.77 -9.02 -3.14
CA HIS A 242 -4.58 -9.84 -3.36
C HIS A 242 -4.77 -10.85 -4.52
N ASN A 243 -5.97 -11.41 -4.67
CA ASN A 243 -6.34 -12.26 -5.81
C ASN A 243 -6.18 -11.52 -7.15
N ARG A 244 -6.65 -10.27 -7.24
CA ARG A 244 -6.53 -9.45 -8.47
C ARG A 244 -5.11 -8.99 -8.73
N ALA A 245 -4.38 -8.60 -7.67
CA ALA A 245 -2.97 -8.26 -7.80
C ALA A 245 -2.17 -9.43 -8.37
N PHE A 246 -2.40 -10.65 -7.85
CA PHE A 246 -1.76 -11.85 -8.38
C PHE A 246 -2.11 -12.08 -9.86
N GLU A 247 -3.39 -12.00 -10.22
CA GLU A 247 -3.83 -12.23 -11.60
C GLU A 247 -3.24 -11.20 -12.58
N VAL A 248 -3.22 -9.92 -12.21
CA VAL A 248 -2.57 -8.88 -13.03
C VAL A 248 -1.09 -9.18 -13.22
N LEU A 249 -0.36 -9.49 -12.16
CA LEU A 249 1.09 -9.65 -12.21
C LEU A 249 1.51 -10.92 -12.96
N HIS A 250 0.86 -12.04 -12.66
CA HIS A 250 1.31 -13.37 -13.08
C HIS A 250 0.56 -13.92 -14.29
N THR A 251 -0.70 -13.51 -14.51
CA THR A 251 -1.51 -14.04 -15.62
C THR A 251 -1.56 -13.05 -16.79
N ILE A 252 -1.79 -11.76 -16.51
CA ILE A 252 -1.98 -10.74 -17.53
C ILE A 252 -0.66 -10.16 -18.01
N LEU A 253 0.13 -9.57 -17.10
CA LEU A 253 1.38 -8.89 -17.46
C LEU A 253 2.55 -9.86 -17.60
N LYS A 254 2.57 -10.94 -16.81
CA LYS A 254 3.65 -11.95 -16.77
C LYS A 254 5.03 -11.31 -16.58
N ILE A 255 5.09 -10.29 -15.74
CA ILE A 255 6.33 -9.57 -15.42
C ILE A 255 7.03 -10.22 -14.22
N PRO A 256 8.35 -10.07 -14.08
CA PRO A 256 9.06 -10.46 -12.87
C PRO A 256 8.43 -9.82 -11.63
N THR A 257 8.11 -10.66 -10.64
CA THR A 257 7.48 -10.24 -9.38
C THR A 257 8.29 -10.70 -8.19
N LEU A 258 8.60 -9.76 -7.30
CA LEU A 258 9.20 -10.03 -5.99
C LEU A 258 8.13 -10.01 -4.90
N ASN A 259 7.89 -11.15 -4.26
CA ASN A 259 7.04 -11.20 -3.07
C ASN A 259 7.86 -10.83 -1.82
N ILE A 260 7.33 -9.89 -1.03
CA ILE A 260 7.89 -9.46 0.26
C ILE A 260 6.79 -9.56 1.31
N TRP A 261 7.14 -10.05 2.49
CA TRP A 261 6.27 -10.03 3.66
C TRP A 261 6.80 -8.96 4.62
N TYR A 262 5.93 -8.06 5.05
CA TYR A 262 6.28 -6.91 5.89
C TYR A 262 6.99 -7.34 7.19
N GLU A 263 6.55 -8.45 7.76
CA GLU A 263 7.05 -9.04 8.99
C GLU A 263 8.49 -9.57 8.84
N ASP A 264 8.92 -9.93 7.63
CA ASP A 264 10.29 -10.41 7.38
C ASP A 264 11.33 -9.29 7.57
N TYR A 265 10.94 -8.01 7.49
CA TYR A 265 11.81 -6.90 7.90
C TYR A 265 12.14 -6.95 9.39
N GLY A 266 11.22 -7.44 10.24
CA GLY A 266 11.45 -7.59 11.68
C GLY A 266 12.39 -8.75 12.02
N VAL A 267 12.39 -9.78 11.19
CA VAL A 267 13.25 -10.95 11.38
C VAL A 267 14.65 -10.71 10.81
N ASN A 268 14.75 -10.18 9.59
CA ASN A 268 16.04 -9.94 8.93
C ASN A 268 15.96 -8.81 7.89
N ALA A 269 15.88 -7.56 8.38
CA ALA A 269 15.85 -6.36 7.55
C ALA A 269 16.97 -6.31 6.50
N LYS A 270 18.20 -6.71 6.87
CA LYS A 270 19.35 -6.70 5.97
C LYS A 270 19.14 -7.61 4.76
N LYS A 271 18.69 -8.85 4.99
CA LYS A 271 18.44 -9.83 3.92
C LYS A 271 17.31 -9.37 3.00
N GLU A 272 16.21 -8.88 3.56
CA GLU A 272 15.09 -8.39 2.75
C GLU A 272 15.45 -7.14 1.96
N ARG A 273 16.28 -6.25 2.53
CA ARG A 273 16.87 -5.12 1.80
C ARG A 273 17.71 -5.60 0.62
N GLU A 274 18.65 -6.51 0.84
CA GLU A 274 19.53 -7.02 -0.23
C GLU A 274 18.73 -7.67 -1.37
N LYS A 275 17.70 -8.44 -1.03
CA LYS A 275 16.76 -9.04 -1.98
C LYS A 275 16.04 -7.97 -2.81
N LEU A 276 15.51 -6.93 -2.15
CA LEU A 276 14.81 -5.82 -2.79
C LEU A 276 15.74 -5.00 -3.69
N PHE A 277 16.94 -4.68 -3.22
CA PHE A 277 17.92 -3.86 -3.95
C PHE A 277 18.43 -4.59 -5.19
N LYS A 278 18.75 -5.88 -5.05
CA LYS A 278 19.09 -6.74 -6.18
C LYS A 278 17.96 -6.79 -7.21
N PHE A 279 16.71 -6.89 -6.77
CA PHE A 279 15.56 -6.93 -7.68
C PHE A 279 15.35 -5.61 -8.43
N LEU A 280 15.65 -4.47 -7.81
CA LEU A 280 15.52 -3.14 -8.40
C LEU A 280 16.77 -2.66 -9.15
N ASP A 281 17.84 -3.47 -9.20
CA ASP A 281 19.15 -3.08 -9.73
C ASP A 281 19.69 -1.80 -9.05
N LEU A 282 19.62 -1.77 -7.72
CA LEU A 282 20.11 -0.67 -6.88
C LEU A 282 21.33 -1.10 -6.07
N GLU A 283 22.19 -0.12 -5.79
CA GLU A 283 23.31 -0.25 -4.86
C GLU A 283 22.96 0.42 -3.53
N ALA A 284 23.38 -0.20 -2.43
CA ALA A 284 23.28 0.41 -1.11
C ALA A 284 24.46 1.36 -0.90
N VAL A 285 24.16 2.63 -0.67
CA VAL A 285 25.13 3.69 -0.35
C VAL A 285 25.27 3.85 1.17
N PHE A 286 24.20 3.59 1.91
CA PHE A 286 24.18 3.70 3.38
C PHE A 286 23.88 2.37 4.07
N ASP A 287 24.15 2.34 5.37
CA ASP A 287 23.68 1.28 6.26
C ASP A 287 22.15 1.25 6.32
N TYR A 288 21.61 0.08 6.63
CA TYR A 288 20.18 -0.17 6.50
C TYR A 288 19.34 0.67 7.47
N VAL A 289 18.21 1.21 6.98
CA VAL A 289 17.21 1.82 7.87
C VAL A 289 16.73 0.78 8.89
N ILE A 290 16.93 1.07 10.18
CA ILE A 290 16.40 0.26 11.28
C ILE A 290 14.90 0.06 11.07
N PHE A 291 14.50 -1.20 10.99
CA PHE A 291 13.10 -1.56 11.02
C PHE A 291 12.60 -1.47 12.46
N GLU A 292 11.74 -0.50 12.71
CA GLU A 292 10.93 -0.51 13.92
C GLU A 292 9.75 -1.45 13.68
N SER A 293 9.75 -2.59 14.39
CA SER A 293 8.65 -3.54 14.29
C SER A 293 7.33 -2.80 14.52
N GLY A 294 6.46 -2.88 13.53
CA GLY A 294 5.15 -2.26 13.62
C GLY A 294 4.34 -2.87 14.76
N LYS A 295 3.28 -2.18 15.16
CA LYS A 295 2.30 -2.77 16.07
C LYS A 295 1.73 -4.05 15.44
N THR A 296 1.79 -5.14 16.20
CA THR A 296 0.99 -6.33 15.99
C THR A 296 -0.40 -6.10 16.59
N TYR A 297 -1.43 -6.67 15.99
CA TYR A 297 -2.82 -6.54 16.43
C TYR A 297 -3.50 -7.91 16.58
N LEU A 298 -2.71 -8.96 16.78
CA LEU A 298 -3.23 -10.32 16.96
C LEU A 298 -4.06 -10.48 18.22
N ASP A 299 -3.88 -9.60 19.21
CA ASP A 299 -4.66 -9.50 20.44
C ASP A 299 -6.05 -8.87 20.23
N TYR A 300 -6.32 -8.29 19.05
CA TYR A 300 -7.65 -7.78 18.71
C TYR A 300 -8.67 -8.91 18.51
N PHE A 301 -8.20 -10.15 18.37
CA PHE A 301 -9.01 -11.35 18.11
C PHE A 301 -8.59 -12.47 19.06
N THR A 302 -9.57 -13.28 19.46
CA THR A 302 -9.32 -14.56 20.15
C THR A 302 -8.66 -15.55 19.21
N THR A 303 -7.97 -16.56 19.75
CA THR A 303 -7.36 -17.63 18.94
C THR A 303 -8.36 -18.32 18.01
N GLU A 304 -9.58 -18.57 18.49
CA GLU A 304 -10.65 -19.17 17.68
C GLU A 304 -11.08 -18.26 16.52
N GLU A 305 -11.27 -16.96 16.77
CA GLU A 305 -11.57 -16.00 15.69
C GLU A 305 -10.43 -15.94 14.66
N ARG A 306 -9.16 -16.01 15.09
CA ARG A 306 -8.01 -16.07 14.17
C ARG A 306 -8.05 -17.31 13.29
N HIS A 307 -8.33 -18.49 13.85
CA HIS A 307 -8.48 -19.72 13.06
C HIS A 307 -9.64 -19.61 12.06
N GLN A 308 -10.78 -19.07 12.46
CA GLN A 308 -11.92 -18.85 11.57
C GLN A 308 -11.58 -17.87 10.44
N ILE A 309 -10.85 -16.80 10.72
CA ILE A 309 -10.35 -15.86 9.70
C ILE A 309 -9.41 -16.57 8.71
N MET A 310 -8.47 -17.38 9.19
CA MET A 310 -7.53 -18.09 8.32
C MET A 310 -8.22 -19.17 7.48
N ALA A 311 -9.18 -19.90 8.04
CA ALA A 311 -10.01 -20.84 7.28
C ALA A 311 -10.85 -20.11 6.21
N PHE A 312 -11.40 -18.93 6.54
CA PHE A 312 -12.10 -18.08 5.58
C PHE A 312 -11.18 -17.62 4.45
N ILE A 313 -9.96 -17.16 4.76
CA ILE A 313 -8.97 -16.79 3.75
C ILE A 313 -8.65 -17.98 2.85
N LYS A 314 -8.35 -19.16 3.42
CA LYS A 314 -8.09 -20.38 2.65
C LYS A 314 -9.22 -20.73 1.68
N THR A 315 -10.47 -20.48 2.09
CA THR A 315 -11.66 -20.82 1.30
C THR A 315 -11.87 -19.88 0.11
N TYR A 316 -11.59 -18.58 0.28
CA TYR A 316 -11.92 -17.55 -0.73
C TYR A 316 -10.71 -16.98 -1.47
N ALA A 317 -9.49 -17.21 -0.98
CA ALA A 317 -8.27 -16.84 -1.70
C ALA A 317 -8.03 -17.79 -2.88
N ARG A 318 -7.38 -17.27 -3.92
CA ARG A 318 -6.80 -18.13 -4.94
C ARG A 318 -5.75 -19.07 -4.30
N PRO A 319 -5.56 -20.31 -4.78
CA PRO A 319 -4.57 -21.23 -4.23
C PRO A 319 -3.17 -20.60 -4.09
N GLU A 320 -2.73 -19.86 -5.11
CA GLU A 320 -1.42 -19.21 -5.13
C GLU A 320 -1.34 -18.07 -4.11
N VAL A 321 -2.45 -17.37 -3.87
CA VAL A 321 -2.53 -16.36 -2.81
C VAL A 321 -2.53 -17.02 -1.43
N TRP A 322 -3.24 -18.13 -1.27
CA TRP A 322 -3.18 -18.91 -0.04
C TRP A 322 -1.76 -19.39 0.26
N GLU A 323 -1.01 -19.88 -0.73
CA GLU A 323 0.38 -20.30 -0.54
C GLU A 323 1.28 -19.20 0.04
N MET A 324 1.03 -17.95 -0.36
CA MET A 324 1.77 -16.79 0.17
C MET A 324 1.34 -16.40 1.60
N VAL A 325 0.13 -16.76 2.01
CA VAL A 325 -0.51 -16.27 3.25
C VAL A 325 -0.58 -17.32 4.34
N GLN A 326 -0.53 -18.61 3.98
CA GLN A 326 -0.66 -19.74 4.89
C GLN A 326 0.40 -19.77 5.99
N ARG A 327 1.54 -19.10 5.78
CA ARG A 327 2.55 -18.91 6.84
C ARG A 327 1.97 -18.25 8.09
N TYR A 328 0.94 -17.42 7.96
CA TYR A 328 0.26 -16.79 9.10
C TYR A 328 -0.78 -17.69 9.78
N ALA A 329 -1.05 -18.88 9.23
CA ALA A 329 -2.03 -19.82 9.79
C ALA A 329 -1.44 -20.67 10.93
N GLU A 330 -0.12 -20.86 10.90
CA GLU A 330 0.62 -21.70 11.85
C GLU A 330 1.05 -20.91 13.10
N ASP A 331 1.02 -19.58 13.02
CA ASP A 331 1.49 -18.68 14.06
C ASP A 331 0.42 -18.41 15.14
N GLY A 332 0.18 -19.41 15.97
CA GLY A 332 -0.20 -19.16 17.37
C GLY A 332 0.97 -18.62 18.21
N THR A 333 2.19 -18.58 17.63
CA THR A 333 3.46 -18.34 18.34
C THR A 333 4.56 -17.68 17.48
N ALA A 334 4.26 -16.86 16.46
CA ALA A 334 5.32 -16.05 15.83
C ALA A 334 5.97 -15.13 16.88
N PRO A 335 7.32 -15.04 16.91
CA PRO A 335 8.10 -14.44 18.00
C PRO A 335 7.88 -12.93 18.20
#